data_AF-A0AAE2CTD5-F1
#
_entry.id   AF-A0AAE2CTD5-F1
#
_cell.length_a   1.000
_cell.length_b   1.000
_cell.length_c   1.000
_cell.angle_alpha   90.00
_cell.angle_beta   90.00
_cell.angle_gamma   90.00
#
_symmetry.space_group_name_H-M   'P 1'
#
loop_
_entity.id
_entity.type
_entity.pdbx_description
1 polymer ?
#
loop_
_entity_poly.entity_id
_entity_poly.type
_entity_poly.pdbx_seq_one_letter_code
_entity_poly.pdbx_strand_id
1 'polypeptide(L)'
;MGDDDSSMIKIGAVGSRNGNPWDEKGRNKIVQIFISHDDEINSIQFQYAENGSLVLSDRYGSNDGYKFDVVKLNHPAEYITWIGGHKSYNNSHLCSITFGTNHGDYGPFGRSTGHDKEFSFRLGENRQFGGFHGTADYNGVKSIGVYLKPIMTLDYSLNKNNIVKDTKEGECWEMLNGVHE
;
A
#
# COMPACT_ATOMS: atom_id res chain seq x y z
N MET A 1 -20.78 -6.96 10.41
CA MET A 1 -19.79 -6.37 9.49
C MET A 1 -18.45 -6.96 9.89
N GLY A 2 -18.13 -8.13 9.33
CA GLY A 2 -16.85 -8.78 9.56
C GLY A 2 -15.97 -8.45 8.38
N ASP A 3 -15.14 -7.43 8.53
CA ASP A 3 -14.01 -7.25 7.61
C ASP A 3 -13.02 -8.34 7.97
N ASP A 4 -13.06 -9.38 7.14
CA ASP A 4 -12.14 -10.49 7.04
C ASP A 4 -10.71 -10.06 7.38
N ASP A 5 -10.22 -10.45 8.58
CA ASP A 5 -8.81 -10.51 8.96
C ASP A 5 -8.14 -11.64 8.17
N SER A 6 -8.29 -11.57 6.85
CA SER A 6 -7.44 -12.22 5.88
C SER A 6 -6.01 -12.02 6.34
N SER A 7 -5.35 -13.10 6.74
CA SER A 7 -3.99 -13.06 7.28
C SER A 7 -3.08 -12.22 6.38
N MET A 8 -2.79 -10.99 6.79
CA MET A 8 -1.86 -10.13 6.07
C MET A 8 -0.44 -10.63 6.29
N ILE A 9 0.38 -10.57 5.25
CA ILE A 9 1.80 -10.93 5.33
C ILE A 9 2.58 -9.69 5.79
N LYS A 10 3.25 -9.78 6.93
CA LYS A 10 4.13 -8.71 7.45
C LYS A 10 5.51 -8.80 6.78
N ILE A 11 5.87 -7.81 5.98
CA ILE A 11 7.14 -7.72 5.24
C ILE A 11 8.05 -6.68 5.90
N GLY A 12 9.34 -7.01 6.03
CA GLY A 12 10.32 -6.18 6.74
C GLY A 12 10.23 -6.32 8.27
N ALA A 13 10.56 -5.31 9.07
CA ALA A 13 10.98 -3.96 8.68
C ALA A 13 12.47 -3.90 8.26
N VAL A 14 12.80 -2.99 7.35
CA VAL A 14 14.18 -2.60 7.05
C VAL A 14 14.58 -1.43 7.94
N GLY A 15 15.80 -1.46 8.45
CA GLY A 15 16.33 -0.45 9.36
C GLY A 15 16.66 -1.05 10.73
N SER A 16 16.54 -0.26 11.78
CA SER A 16 16.88 -0.60 13.16
C SER A 16 15.63 -0.94 13.95
N ARG A 17 15.73 -1.94 14.84
CA ARG A 17 14.65 -2.30 15.77
C ARG A 17 14.57 -1.39 16.99
N ASN A 18 15.46 -0.41 17.10
CA ASN A 18 15.43 0.59 18.17
C ASN A 18 14.27 1.58 17.96
N GLY A 19 13.89 2.25 19.04
CA GLY A 19 12.79 3.21 19.06
C GLY A 19 11.45 2.57 19.43
N ASN A 20 10.41 3.39 19.45
CA ASN A 20 9.05 2.97 19.78
C ASN A 20 8.41 2.34 18.54
N PRO A 21 7.81 1.15 18.65
CA PRO A 21 7.11 0.52 17.53
C PRO A 21 5.82 1.28 17.20
N TRP A 22 5.49 1.30 15.92
CA TRP A 22 4.22 1.79 15.40
C TRP A 22 3.70 0.83 14.34
N ASP A 23 2.37 0.70 14.26
CA ASP A 23 1.72 -0.31 13.42
C ASP A 23 0.38 0.25 12.91
N GLU A 24 0.31 0.42 11.59
CA GLU A 24 -0.86 0.90 10.85
C GLU A 24 -1.47 -0.23 10.00
N LYS A 25 -1.37 -1.49 10.47
CA LYS A 25 -2.02 -2.65 9.83
C LYS A 25 -3.50 -2.37 9.56
N GLY A 26 -3.95 -2.65 8.34
CA GLY A 26 -5.32 -2.44 7.89
C GLY A 26 -5.56 -1.07 7.24
N ARG A 27 -4.73 -0.06 7.52
CA ARG A 27 -4.90 1.29 6.96
C ARG A 27 -4.24 1.39 5.59
N ASN A 28 -4.98 0.97 4.56
CA ASN A 28 -4.47 0.88 3.18
C ASN A 28 -4.96 1.98 2.23
N LYS A 29 -5.84 2.87 2.67
CA LYS A 29 -6.43 3.96 1.87
C LYS A 29 -5.74 5.28 2.14
N ILE A 30 -4.53 5.45 1.63
CA ILE A 30 -3.75 6.67 1.79
C ILE A 30 -4.23 7.76 0.81
N VAL A 31 -4.32 8.99 1.31
CA VAL A 31 -4.60 10.20 0.53
C VAL A 31 -3.35 11.08 0.45
N GLN A 32 -2.65 11.25 1.58
CA GLN A 32 -1.40 12.01 1.63
C GLN A 32 -0.35 11.31 2.48
N ILE A 33 0.92 11.52 2.13
CA ILE A 33 2.08 11.17 2.94
C ILE A 33 2.87 12.45 3.16
N PHE A 34 3.20 12.73 4.41
CA PHE A 34 4.00 13.86 4.84
C PHE A 34 5.37 13.34 5.28
N ILE A 35 6.43 13.88 4.71
CA ILE A 35 7.80 13.41 4.95
C ILE A 35 8.67 14.60 5.37
N SER A 36 9.25 14.54 6.57
CA SER A 36 10.36 15.40 6.99
C SER A 36 11.66 14.63 6.82
N HIS A 37 12.64 15.20 6.12
CA HIS A 37 13.90 14.52 5.80
C HIS A 37 15.07 15.50 5.61
N ASP A 38 16.27 14.96 5.66
CA ASP A 38 17.51 15.65 5.33
C ASP A 38 18.53 14.68 4.68
N ASP A 39 19.53 14.23 5.44
CA ASP A 39 20.40 13.12 5.12
C ASP A 39 19.79 11.78 5.61
N GLU A 40 18.73 11.82 6.42
CA GLU A 40 17.90 10.66 6.80
C GLU A 40 16.40 10.99 6.80
N ILE A 41 15.55 10.01 7.11
CA ILE A 41 14.11 10.23 7.29
C ILE A 41 13.81 10.62 8.74
N ASN A 42 13.57 11.90 8.98
CA ASN A 42 13.29 12.44 10.32
C ASN A 42 11.86 12.10 10.77
N SER A 43 10.85 12.26 9.91
CA SER A 43 9.52 11.76 10.23
C SER A 43 8.67 11.41 9.02
N ILE A 44 7.70 10.52 9.27
CA ILE A 44 6.62 10.20 8.33
C ILE A 44 5.29 10.34 9.07
N GLN A 45 4.29 10.91 8.39
CA GLN A 45 2.90 10.93 8.81
C GLN A 45 2.01 10.64 7.60
N PHE A 46 0.86 10.01 7.84
CA PHE A 46 -0.09 9.62 6.80
C PHE A 46 -1.43 10.29 7.03
N GLN A 47 -2.12 10.64 5.94
CA GLN A 47 -3.54 10.93 5.97
C GLN A 47 -4.29 9.82 5.24
N TYR A 48 -5.25 9.22 5.92
CA TYR A 48 -6.07 8.12 5.44
C TYR A 48 -7.50 8.56 5.13
N ALA A 49 -8.12 7.91 4.15
CA ALA A 49 -9.56 7.98 3.92
C ALA A 49 -10.27 6.85 4.69
N GLU A 50 -11.03 7.21 5.72
CA GLU A 50 -11.72 6.28 6.63
C GLU A 50 -13.16 6.70 6.82
N ASN A 51 -14.11 5.81 6.51
CA ASN A 51 -15.55 6.04 6.70
C ASN A 51 -16.06 7.39 6.13
N GLY A 52 -15.53 7.79 4.96
CA GLY A 52 -15.89 9.04 4.29
C GLY A 52 -15.21 10.29 4.86
N SER A 53 -14.31 10.14 5.84
CA SER A 53 -13.56 11.23 6.47
C SER A 53 -12.05 11.09 6.22
N LEU A 54 -11.32 12.19 6.40
CA LEU A 54 -9.86 12.21 6.37
C LEU A 54 -9.31 12.15 7.79
N VAL A 55 -8.51 11.14 8.09
CA VAL A 55 -7.93 10.90 9.43
C VAL A 55 -6.41 10.92 9.33
N LEU A 56 -5.76 11.72 10.17
CA LEU A 56 -4.30 11.72 10.29
C LEU A 56 -3.85 10.57 11.20
N SER A 57 -2.75 9.91 10.82
CA SER A 57 -1.98 9.08 11.75
C SER A 57 -1.29 9.93 12.80
N ASP A 58 -0.77 9.25 13.82
CA ASP A 58 0.35 9.80 14.58
C ASP A 58 1.52 10.12 13.65
N ARG A 59 2.33 11.08 14.06
CA ARG A 59 3.61 11.33 13.42
C ARG A 59 4.65 10.37 14.00
N TYR A 60 5.37 9.69 13.12
CA TYR A 60 6.45 8.79 13.51
C TYR A 60 7.79 9.47 13.28
N GLY A 61 8.48 9.80 14.36
CA GLY A 61 9.75 10.54 14.35
C GLY A 61 9.60 12.01 14.76
N SER A 62 10.59 12.85 14.46
CA SER A 62 10.58 14.28 14.76
C SER A 62 10.47 15.14 13.49
N ASN A 63 10.00 16.37 13.63
CA ASN A 63 9.86 17.32 12.52
C ASN A 63 11.03 18.31 12.46
N ASP A 64 12.22 17.86 12.86
CA ASP A 64 13.41 18.69 12.94
C ASP A 64 14.24 18.64 11.65
N GLY A 65 13.76 17.91 10.63
CA GLY A 65 14.40 17.81 9.33
C GLY A 65 14.36 19.13 8.56
N TYR A 66 15.41 19.41 7.79
CA TYR A 66 15.54 20.65 7.02
C TYR A 66 14.71 20.69 5.73
N LYS A 67 14.17 19.54 5.29
CA LYS A 67 13.29 19.44 4.13
C LYS A 67 11.97 18.80 4.53
N PHE A 68 10.91 19.19 3.82
CA PHE A 68 9.58 18.66 4.02
C PHE A 68 8.86 18.53 2.68
N ASP A 69 8.33 17.34 2.43
CA ASP A 69 7.62 17.01 1.20
C ASP A 69 6.24 16.43 1.51
N VAL A 70 5.29 16.70 0.60
CA VAL A 70 3.94 16.15 0.66
C VAL A 70 3.68 15.37 -0.62
N VAL A 71 3.47 14.07 -0.47
CA VAL A 71 2.95 13.21 -1.54
C VAL A 71 1.45 13.20 -1.45
N LYS A 72 0.76 13.68 -2.48
CA LYS A 72 -0.69 13.56 -2.61
C LYS A 72 -1.02 12.53 -3.68
N LEU A 73 -1.69 11.46 -3.28
CA LEU A 73 -2.16 10.42 -4.19
C LEU A 73 -3.48 10.85 -4.83
N ASN A 74 -3.69 10.48 -6.10
CA ASN A 74 -4.99 10.59 -6.76
C ASN A 74 -5.97 9.53 -6.25
N HIS A 75 -6.33 9.61 -4.96
CA HIS A 75 -7.24 8.65 -4.31
C HIS A 75 -8.66 8.72 -4.91
N PRO A 76 -9.33 7.56 -5.17
CA PRO A 76 -8.87 6.20 -4.92
C PRO A 76 -8.14 5.56 -6.10
N ALA A 77 -8.00 6.24 -7.24
CA ALA A 77 -7.41 5.68 -8.46
C ALA A 77 -5.93 5.30 -8.28
N GLU A 78 -5.20 6.05 -7.47
CA GLU A 78 -3.80 5.82 -7.15
C GLU A 78 -3.60 5.11 -5.81
N TYR A 79 -2.70 4.14 -5.77
CA TYR A 79 -2.40 3.32 -4.59
C TYR A 79 -0.95 2.83 -4.62
N ILE A 80 -0.42 2.53 -3.43
CA ILE A 80 0.94 2.01 -3.25
C ILE A 80 1.05 0.60 -3.86
N THR A 81 2.04 0.41 -4.72
CA THR A 81 2.40 -0.87 -5.33
C THR A 81 3.77 -1.36 -4.87
N TRP A 82 4.62 -0.46 -4.38
CA TRP A 82 5.89 -0.82 -3.78
C TRP A 82 6.47 0.30 -2.89
N ILE A 83 7.41 -0.05 -2.03
CA ILE A 83 8.30 0.92 -1.39
C ILE A 83 9.75 0.49 -1.57
N GLY A 84 10.68 1.43 -1.56
CA GLY A 84 12.11 1.14 -1.55
C GLY A 84 12.91 2.31 -1.03
N GLY A 85 14.22 2.20 -1.09
CA GLY A 85 15.12 3.23 -0.60
C GLY A 85 16.42 2.64 -0.10
N HIS A 86 17.08 3.35 0.81
CA HIS A 86 18.37 2.92 1.37
C HIS A 86 18.35 2.96 2.89
N LYS A 87 19.04 2.01 3.51
CA LYS A 87 19.35 2.05 4.94
C LYS A 87 20.86 2.16 5.16
N SER A 88 21.25 2.82 6.25
CA SER A 88 22.64 2.98 6.62
C SER A 88 23.28 1.62 6.86
N TYR A 89 24.47 1.41 6.28
CA TYR A 89 25.25 0.18 6.52
C TYR A 89 25.62 0.01 8.00
N ASN A 90 26.03 1.10 8.66
CA ASN A 90 26.58 1.09 10.02
C ASN A 90 25.53 1.30 11.11
N ASN A 91 24.67 2.31 10.93
CA ASN A 91 23.78 2.77 12.00
C ASN A 91 22.35 2.20 11.87
N SER A 92 22.09 1.50 10.76
CA SER A 92 20.79 0.90 10.43
C SER A 92 19.59 1.86 10.49
N HIS A 93 19.77 3.19 10.44
CA HIS A 93 18.68 4.13 10.22
C HIS A 93 18.25 4.16 8.75
N LEU A 94 17.06 4.71 8.49
CA LEU A 94 16.51 4.84 7.15
C LEU A 94 17.06 6.12 6.50
N CYS A 95 17.91 5.97 5.48
CA CYS A 95 18.58 7.10 4.81
C CYS A 95 17.69 7.71 3.73
N SER A 96 16.98 6.87 2.99
CA SER A 96 16.04 7.34 1.97
C SER A 96 14.84 6.42 1.80
N ILE A 97 13.75 6.99 1.28
CA ILE A 97 12.54 6.27 0.94
C ILE A 97 11.92 6.78 -0.36
N THR A 98 11.45 5.85 -1.18
CA THR A 98 10.65 6.07 -2.39
C THR A 98 9.33 5.34 -2.23
N PHE A 99 8.23 6.03 -2.53
CA PHE A 99 6.89 5.43 -2.59
C PHE A 99 6.52 5.20 -4.04
N GLY A 100 6.35 3.95 -4.41
CA GLY A 100 5.91 3.56 -5.73
C GLY A 100 4.42 3.31 -5.79
N THR A 101 3.77 3.87 -6.80
CA THR A 101 2.32 3.73 -7.04
C THR A 101 2.08 3.11 -8.41
N ASN A 102 0.81 2.83 -8.71
CA ASN A 102 0.39 2.46 -10.06
C ASN A 102 0.43 3.64 -11.07
N HIS A 103 0.73 4.87 -10.63
CA HIS A 103 0.86 6.05 -11.50
C HIS A 103 2.29 6.59 -11.62
N GLY A 104 3.22 6.10 -10.80
CA GLY A 104 4.62 6.51 -10.83
C GLY A 104 5.26 6.43 -9.46
N ASP A 105 6.43 7.07 -9.33
CA ASP A 105 7.22 7.04 -8.11
C ASP A 105 7.34 8.43 -7.50
N TYR A 106 7.33 8.49 -6.16
CA TYR A 106 7.58 9.69 -5.39
C TYR A 106 8.83 9.53 -4.54
N GLY A 107 9.77 10.46 -4.70
CA GLY A 107 11.08 10.43 -4.05
C GLY A 107 12.22 10.12 -5.04
N PRO A 108 13.38 9.63 -4.57
CA PRO A 108 13.67 9.32 -3.17
C PRO A 108 13.67 10.58 -2.30
N PHE A 109 13.08 10.47 -1.11
CA PHE A 109 13.23 11.43 -0.02
C PHE A 109 14.40 11.00 0.87
N GLY A 110 15.10 11.95 1.49
CA GLY A 110 16.36 11.74 2.18
C GLY A 110 17.55 11.67 1.22
N ARG A 111 18.67 11.11 1.69
CA ARG A 111 19.90 10.98 0.88
C ARG A 111 20.59 9.67 1.16
N SER A 112 21.05 9.00 0.09
CA SER A 112 21.92 7.84 0.21
C SER A 112 23.32 8.13 -0.30
N THR A 113 24.26 7.32 0.16
CA THR A 113 25.65 7.27 -0.27
C THR A 113 25.95 5.90 -0.88
N GLY A 114 27.07 5.76 -1.60
CA GLY A 114 27.46 4.50 -2.23
C GLY A 114 27.72 3.34 -1.25
N HIS A 115 27.77 3.59 0.06
CA HIS A 115 27.94 2.55 1.08
C HIS A 115 26.61 2.05 1.65
N ASP A 116 25.51 2.75 1.43
CA ASP A 116 24.21 2.40 1.99
C ASP A 116 23.58 1.22 1.27
N LYS A 117 22.79 0.42 1.99
CA LYS A 117 22.18 -0.78 1.43
C LYS A 117 20.79 -0.45 0.90
N GLU A 118 20.60 -0.66 -0.40
CA GLU A 118 19.30 -0.56 -1.04
C GLU A 118 18.34 -1.64 -0.51
N PHE A 119 17.06 -1.29 -0.43
CA PHE A 119 15.97 -2.22 -0.20
C PHE A 119 14.78 -1.90 -1.13
N SER A 120 13.98 -2.91 -1.43
CA SER A 120 12.67 -2.71 -2.03
C SER A 120 11.70 -3.82 -1.64
N PHE A 121 10.44 -3.45 -1.42
CA PHE A 121 9.31 -4.34 -1.20
C PHE A 121 8.28 -4.11 -2.30
N ARG A 122 8.19 -5.05 -3.25
CA ARG A 122 7.26 -5.02 -4.38
C ARG A 122 5.98 -5.77 -4.00
N LEU A 123 4.83 -5.09 -4.02
CA LEU A 123 3.54 -5.63 -3.58
C LEU A 123 2.63 -6.08 -4.74
N GLY A 124 2.94 -5.67 -5.97
CA GLY A 124 2.12 -5.93 -7.16
C GLY A 124 1.03 -4.89 -7.38
N GLU A 125 0.28 -5.04 -8.47
CA GLU A 125 -0.67 -4.02 -8.97
C GLU A 125 -2.13 -4.26 -8.51
N ASN A 126 -2.39 -5.23 -7.64
CA ASN A 126 -3.77 -5.60 -7.25
C ASN A 126 -4.23 -4.98 -5.91
N ARG A 127 -3.83 -3.73 -5.64
CA ARG A 127 -4.14 -3.01 -4.38
C ARG A 127 -3.83 -3.83 -3.12
N GLN A 128 -2.70 -4.53 -3.16
CA GLN A 128 -2.32 -5.48 -2.13
C GLN A 128 -1.63 -4.82 -0.93
N PHE A 129 -1.44 -3.49 -0.95
CA PHE A 129 -0.96 -2.77 0.22
C PHE A 129 -1.95 -2.91 1.38
N GLY A 130 -1.46 -3.31 2.55
CA GLY A 130 -2.24 -3.60 3.75
C GLY A 130 -1.94 -2.69 4.93
N GLY A 131 -1.07 -1.68 4.78
CA GLY A 131 -0.66 -0.80 5.87
C GLY A 131 0.86 -0.78 6.09
N PHE A 132 1.33 0.20 6.85
CA PHE A 132 2.74 0.34 7.22
C PHE A 132 2.99 -0.14 8.66
N HIS A 133 4.23 -0.49 8.97
CA HIS A 133 4.70 -0.66 10.35
C HIS A 133 6.16 -0.25 10.43
N GLY A 134 6.66 -0.03 11.64
CA GLY A 134 8.06 0.29 11.84
C GLY A 134 8.39 0.69 13.25
N THR A 135 9.51 1.40 13.40
CA THR A 135 9.93 2.00 14.66
C THR A 135 10.39 3.43 14.43
N ALA A 136 10.18 4.29 15.42
CA ALA A 136 10.66 5.66 15.40
C ALA A 136 10.99 6.14 16.82
N ASP A 137 11.92 7.09 16.94
CA ASP A 137 12.22 7.78 18.18
C ASP A 137 12.38 9.29 17.93
N TYR A 138 12.88 10.02 18.93
CA TYR A 138 13.05 11.46 18.83
C TYR A 138 14.12 11.89 17.79
N ASN A 139 15.01 10.98 17.37
CA ASN A 139 15.97 11.18 16.29
C ASN A 139 15.41 10.73 14.92
N GLY A 140 14.14 10.32 14.85
CA GLY A 140 13.44 10.06 13.60
C GLY A 140 13.09 8.60 13.30
N VAL A 141 12.80 8.30 12.03
CA VAL A 141 12.32 6.99 11.60
C VAL A 141 13.48 5.99 11.58
N LYS A 142 13.35 4.91 12.35
CA LYS A 142 14.41 3.91 12.53
C LYS A 142 14.21 2.69 11.64
N SER A 143 12.97 2.29 11.41
CA SER A 143 12.65 1.24 10.46
C SER A 143 11.30 1.43 9.81
N ILE A 144 11.13 0.80 8.64
CA ILE A 144 9.85 0.74 7.95
C ILE A 144 9.63 -0.63 7.32
N GLY A 145 8.38 -1.08 7.33
CA GLY A 145 7.90 -2.28 6.69
C GLY A 145 6.46 -2.08 6.24
N VAL A 146 5.95 -3.10 5.55
CA VAL A 146 4.61 -3.08 4.94
C VAL A 146 3.88 -4.36 5.26
N TYR A 147 2.57 -4.26 5.35
CA TYR A 147 1.68 -5.42 5.26
C TYR A 147 1.25 -5.61 3.81
N LEU A 148 1.25 -6.85 3.36
CA LEU A 148 0.67 -7.27 2.09
C LEU A 148 -0.63 -8.03 2.37
N LYS A 149 -1.71 -7.63 1.68
CA LYS A 149 -2.98 -8.34 1.62
C LYS A 149 -2.98 -9.27 0.40
N PRO A 150 -2.96 -10.61 0.59
CA PRO A 150 -2.99 -11.55 -0.52
C PRO A 150 -4.29 -11.43 -1.31
N ILE A 151 -4.22 -11.73 -2.61
CA ILE A 151 -5.41 -11.92 -3.44
C ILE A 151 -6.02 -13.26 -3.05
N MET A 152 -7.25 -13.25 -2.55
CA MET A 152 -7.96 -14.46 -2.13
C MET A 152 -9.01 -14.92 -3.14
N THR A 153 -9.30 -14.08 -4.15
CA THR A 153 -10.26 -14.38 -5.22
C THR A 153 -9.53 -14.37 -6.54
N LEU A 154 -9.61 -15.48 -7.28
CA LEU A 154 -9.22 -15.46 -8.69
C LEU A 154 -10.26 -14.63 -9.46
N ASP A 155 -9.82 -13.75 -10.35
CA ASP A 155 -10.67 -12.83 -11.14
C ASP A 155 -11.74 -13.50 -12.03
N TYR A 156 -11.84 -14.83 -12.03
CA TYR A 156 -12.90 -15.58 -12.70
C TYR A 156 -14.32 -15.25 -12.20
N SER A 157 -14.49 -14.66 -11.00
CA SER A 157 -15.81 -14.31 -10.46
C SER A 157 -16.40 -13.00 -11.00
N LEU A 158 -15.62 -12.13 -11.64
CA LEU A 158 -16.15 -10.91 -12.26
C LEU A 158 -16.78 -11.16 -13.64
N ASN A 159 -16.55 -12.33 -14.24
CA ASN A 159 -17.07 -12.67 -15.57
C ASN A 159 -18.41 -13.44 -15.54
N LYS A 160 -18.95 -13.78 -14.36
CA LYS A 160 -20.22 -14.53 -14.26
C LYS A 160 -21.47 -13.66 -14.42
N ASN A 161 -21.35 -12.34 -14.28
CA ASN A 161 -22.48 -11.40 -14.39
C ASN A 161 -22.77 -10.95 -15.84
N ASN A 162 -21.90 -11.30 -16.81
CA ASN A 162 -22.10 -11.00 -18.23
C ASN A 162 -22.56 -12.20 -19.07
N ILE A 163 -22.68 -13.40 -18.48
CA ILE A 163 -23.15 -14.59 -19.21
C ILE A 163 -24.66 -14.82 -19.05
N VAL A 164 -25.32 -14.23 -18.03
CA VAL A 164 -26.73 -14.52 -17.70
C VAL A 164 -27.74 -13.55 -18.34
N LYS A 165 -27.33 -12.64 -19.25
CA LYS A 165 -28.28 -11.71 -19.90
C LYS A 165 -28.87 -12.15 -21.24
N ASP A 166 -28.44 -13.28 -21.82
CA ASP A 166 -29.01 -13.81 -23.07
C ASP A 166 -29.67 -15.18 -22.90
N THR A 167 -30.58 -15.29 -21.93
CA THR A 167 -31.59 -16.35 -22.00
C THR A 167 -32.93 -15.77 -21.56
N LYS A 168 -33.62 -15.12 -22.51
CA LYS A 168 -35.05 -14.85 -22.35
C LYS A 168 -35.78 -16.19 -22.41
N GLU A 169 -36.41 -16.55 -21.31
CA GLU A 169 -37.47 -17.56 -21.28
C GLU A 169 -38.65 -17.11 -22.16
N GLY A 170 -39.12 -18.05 -22.99
CA GLY A 170 -40.53 -18.20 -23.33
C GLY A 170 -41.07 -17.41 -24.52
N GLU A 171 -41.08 -18.03 -25.71
CA GLU A 171 -42.29 -18.16 -26.53
C GLU A 171 -42.28 -19.53 -27.23
N CYS A 172 -43.40 -20.24 -27.11
CA CYS A 172 -43.70 -21.54 -27.68
C CYS A 172 -44.48 -21.36 -29.00
N TRP A 173 -44.14 -22.10 -30.05
CA TRP A 173 -45.15 -22.60 -31.01
C TRP A 173 -44.78 -24.00 -31.48
N GLU A 174 -45.72 -24.92 -31.31
CA GLU A 174 -45.75 -26.25 -31.89
C GLU A 174 -45.82 -26.22 -33.43
N MET A 175 -45.63 -27.41 -34.02
CA MET A 175 -45.87 -27.83 -35.40
C MET A 175 -44.64 -27.98 -36.28
N LEU A 176 -44.13 -29.22 -36.34
CA LEU A 176 -44.16 -30.10 -37.50
C LEU A 176 -43.06 -31.15 -37.32
N ASN A 177 -43.42 -32.33 -36.82
CA ASN A 177 -42.73 -33.60 -37.13
C ASN A 177 -43.60 -34.80 -36.73
N GLY A 178 -44.53 -35.10 -37.62
CA GLY A 178 -45.24 -36.36 -37.80
C GLY A 178 -46.04 -36.18 -39.09
N VAL A 179 -45.97 -37.02 -40.13
CA VAL A 179 -45.46 -38.37 -40.39
C VAL A 179 -45.23 -38.44 -41.91
N HIS A 180 -44.27 -39.23 -42.41
CA HIS A 180 -44.51 -40.17 -43.52
C HIS A 180 -43.31 -41.13 -43.71
N GLU A 181 -43.47 -42.34 -43.18
CA GLU A 181 -43.50 -43.54 -44.05
C GLU A 181 -44.98 -43.85 -44.37
#